data_AF-A0AAU8AEU7-F1
#
_entry.id   AF-A0AAU8AEU7-F1
#
_cell.length_a   1.000
_cell.length_b   1.000
_cell.length_c   1.000
_cell.angle_alpha   90.00
_cell.angle_beta   90.00
_cell.angle_gamma   90.00
#
_symmetry.space_group_name_H-M   'P 1'
#
loop_
_entity.id
_entity.type
_entity.pdbx_description
1 polymer ?
#
loop_
_entity_poly.entity_id
_entity_poly.type
_entity_poly.pdbx_seq_one_letter_code
_entity_poly.pdbx_strand_id
1 'polypeptide(L)'
;MKVIWALVRAIFVALFALSVLLNMAVLGGGALASLGGALLDHLPGLTNPAAALERERQASRALDDKLRGLAAEIEVERGRTGTLETRLQKTGKELVDAQNRGRLLEQSTVALRAERAAAAKAVGEASARISRRAVATASRETAAMFGEAIPYFGAAVIVGSTALELNDLCETLKDMDAIRRAVALDVAESAATATVCAVEVPTREALWTQVKVAPGEAWGMAGAVLDGIPEIELPSIDWVLHLLPDSWPWSEAPSDALADTHAEAPEQATED
;
A
#
# COMPACT_ATOMS: atom_id res chain seq x y z
N MET A 1 47.57 -5.08 -43.49
CA MET A 1 47.79 -4.72 -42.05
C MET A 1 47.42 -5.83 -41.07
N LYS A 2 46.19 -6.40 -41.12
CA LYS A 2 45.78 -7.47 -40.18
C LYS A 2 46.68 -8.73 -40.19
N VAL A 3 47.15 -9.15 -41.38
CA VAL A 3 48.03 -10.32 -41.53
C VAL A 3 49.42 -10.08 -40.92
N ILE A 4 49.96 -8.88 -41.05
CA ILE A 4 51.27 -8.50 -40.47
C ILE A 4 51.17 -8.51 -38.95
N TRP A 5 50.08 -8.01 -38.39
CA TRP A 5 49.87 -8.00 -36.93
C TRP A 5 49.68 -9.41 -36.36
N ALA A 6 49.03 -10.30 -37.10
CA ALA A 6 48.91 -11.72 -36.74
C ALA A 6 50.28 -12.44 -36.75
N LEU A 7 51.12 -12.18 -37.75
CA LEU A 7 52.48 -12.73 -37.83
C LEU A 7 53.37 -12.24 -36.68
N VAL A 8 53.34 -10.93 -36.37
CA VAL A 8 54.11 -10.36 -35.25
C VAL A 8 53.68 -10.98 -33.92
N ARG A 9 52.37 -11.17 -33.72
CA ARG A 9 51.84 -11.78 -32.50
C ARG A 9 52.23 -13.25 -32.37
N ALA A 10 52.23 -14.00 -33.48
CA ALA A 10 52.67 -15.40 -33.50
C ALA A 10 54.17 -15.54 -33.16
N ILE A 11 55.01 -14.66 -33.72
CA ILE A 11 56.45 -14.63 -33.42
C ILE A 11 56.69 -14.31 -31.94
N PHE A 12 55.96 -13.35 -31.38
CA PHE A 12 56.11 -12.98 -29.97
C PHE A 12 55.71 -14.13 -29.03
N VAL A 13 54.63 -14.84 -29.33
CA VAL A 13 54.19 -16.02 -28.57
C VAL A 13 55.21 -17.16 -28.67
N ALA A 14 55.78 -17.40 -29.86
CA ALA A 14 56.80 -18.43 -30.04
C ALA A 14 58.09 -18.11 -29.26
N LEU A 15 58.55 -16.87 -29.29
CA LEU A 15 59.72 -16.42 -28.52
C LEU A 15 59.47 -16.49 -27.00
N PHE A 16 58.26 -16.14 -26.55
CA PHE A 16 57.89 -16.25 -25.15
C PHE A 16 57.84 -17.72 -24.68
N ALA A 17 57.24 -18.61 -25.47
CA ALA A 17 57.20 -20.04 -25.17
C ALA A 17 58.62 -20.64 -25.14
N LEU A 18 59.50 -20.24 -26.07
CA LEU A 18 60.90 -20.68 -26.08
C LEU A 18 61.67 -20.16 -24.85
N SER A 19 61.45 -18.92 -24.46
CA SER A 19 62.02 -18.34 -23.23
C SER A 19 61.57 -19.10 -21.98
N VAL A 20 60.28 -19.43 -21.86
CA VAL A 20 59.76 -20.20 -20.72
C VAL A 20 60.33 -21.63 -20.71
N LEU A 21 60.41 -22.29 -21.87
CA LEU A 21 61.02 -23.62 -21.98
C LEU A 21 62.51 -23.60 -21.62
N LEU A 22 63.25 -22.57 -22.04
CA LEU A 22 64.67 -22.43 -21.73
C LEU A 22 64.88 -22.16 -20.23
N ASN A 23 64.07 -21.31 -19.62
CA ASN A 23 64.12 -21.05 -18.17
C ASN A 23 63.73 -22.31 -17.37
N MET A 24 62.72 -23.07 -17.81
CA MET A 24 62.36 -24.36 -17.20
C MET A 24 63.47 -25.40 -17.35
N ALA A 25 64.21 -25.40 -18.47
CA ALA A 25 65.38 -26.26 -18.66
C ALA A 25 66.56 -25.85 -17.77
N VAL A 26 66.76 -24.55 -17.52
CA VAL A 26 67.81 -24.06 -16.61
C VAL A 26 67.44 -24.28 -15.12
N LEU A 27 66.18 -24.08 -14.74
CA LEU A 27 65.67 -24.38 -13.40
C LEU A 27 65.58 -25.90 -13.13
N GLY A 28 65.18 -26.70 -14.13
CA GLY A 28 65.18 -28.17 -14.05
C GLY A 28 66.58 -28.78 -14.13
N GLY A 29 67.48 -28.19 -14.91
CA GLY A 29 68.88 -28.62 -15.06
C GLY A 29 69.75 -28.27 -13.85
N GLY A 30 69.45 -27.17 -13.14
CA GLY A 30 70.12 -26.81 -11.88
C GLY A 30 69.89 -27.83 -10.75
N ALA A 31 68.76 -28.56 -10.78
CA ALA A 31 68.49 -29.62 -9.82
C ALA A 31 69.28 -30.90 -10.09
N LEU A 32 69.65 -31.18 -11.35
CA LEU A 32 70.46 -32.36 -11.70
C LEU A 32 71.98 -32.10 -11.62
N ALA A 33 72.43 -30.86 -11.86
CA ALA A 33 73.85 -30.50 -11.71
C ALA A 33 74.30 -30.45 -10.23
N SER A 34 73.40 -30.09 -9.31
CA SER A 34 73.70 -30.10 -7.86
C SER A 34 73.67 -31.50 -7.24
N LEU A 35 73.09 -32.49 -7.92
CA LEU A 35 73.17 -33.91 -7.55
C LEU A 35 74.41 -34.62 -8.12
N GLY A 36 75.01 -34.11 -9.21
CA GLY A 36 76.24 -34.66 -9.80
C GLY A 36 77.53 -34.33 -9.04
N GLY A 37 77.58 -33.21 -8.33
CA GLY A 37 78.75 -32.80 -7.53
C GLY A 37 78.74 -33.31 -6.08
N ALA A 38 77.55 -33.51 -5.49
CA ALA A 38 77.43 -33.94 -4.09
C ALA A 38 77.55 -35.47 -3.90
N LEU A 39 77.47 -36.27 -4.97
CA LEU A 39 77.56 -37.73 -4.88
C LEU A 39 79.00 -38.26 -4.85
N LEU A 40 79.99 -37.45 -5.26
CA LEU A 40 81.40 -37.85 -5.30
C LEU A 40 82.18 -37.49 -4.01
N ASP A 41 81.75 -36.47 -3.26
CA ASP A 41 82.44 -36.04 -2.03
C ASP A 41 81.86 -36.63 -0.73
N HIS A 42 80.79 -37.43 -0.81
CA HIS A 42 80.16 -38.10 0.34
C HIS A 42 80.03 -39.62 0.18
N LEU A 43 81.11 -40.28 -0.29
CA LEU A 43 81.33 -41.72 -0.07
C LEU A 43 82.27 -42.02 1.13
N PRO A 44 82.00 -41.59 2.38
CA PRO A 44 82.52 -42.28 3.55
C PRO A 44 81.68 -43.55 3.74
N GLY A 45 81.88 -44.52 2.85
CA GLY A 45 81.13 -45.78 2.82
C GLY A 45 81.97 -47.00 2.43
N LEU A 46 83.15 -46.82 1.83
CA LEU A 46 83.99 -47.94 1.42
C LEU A 46 84.93 -48.48 2.51
N THR A 47 84.93 -47.89 3.71
CA THR A 47 85.71 -48.40 4.85
C THR A 47 84.85 -49.01 5.96
N ASN A 48 83.52 -48.87 5.93
CA ASN A 48 82.62 -49.60 6.81
C ASN A 48 81.18 -49.71 6.24
N PRO A 49 80.84 -50.80 5.53
CA PRO A 49 79.53 -50.94 4.86
C PRO A 49 78.34 -50.91 5.82
N ALA A 50 78.56 -51.17 7.12
CA ALA A 50 77.53 -51.06 8.14
C ALA A 50 77.05 -49.61 8.34
N ALA A 51 77.96 -48.63 8.37
CA ALA A 51 77.61 -47.23 8.63
C ALA A 51 76.89 -46.54 7.46
N ALA A 52 77.20 -46.94 6.22
CA ALA A 52 76.52 -46.44 5.02
C ALA A 52 75.07 -46.93 4.96
N LEU A 53 74.84 -48.21 5.25
CA LEU A 53 73.52 -48.82 5.29
C LEU A 53 72.64 -48.22 6.40
N GLU A 54 73.24 -47.85 7.54
CA GLU A 54 72.53 -47.17 8.64
C GLU A 54 72.06 -45.76 8.26
N ARG A 55 72.89 -44.97 7.55
CA ARG A 55 72.50 -43.64 7.07
C ARG A 55 71.39 -43.70 6.02
N GLU A 56 71.45 -44.66 5.11
CA GLU A 56 70.41 -44.88 4.11
C GLU A 56 69.08 -45.26 4.78
N ARG A 57 69.12 -46.14 5.78
CA ARG A 57 67.93 -46.48 6.59
C ARG A 57 67.38 -45.29 7.37
N GLN A 58 68.23 -44.45 7.94
CA GLN A 58 67.80 -43.23 8.64
C GLN A 58 67.19 -42.20 7.68
N ALA A 59 67.79 -42.02 6.50
CA ALA A 59 67.24 -41.15 5.46
C ALA A 59 65.89 -41.67 4.94
N SER A 60 65.74 -42.98 4.74
CA SER A 60 64.46 -43.60 4.37
C SER A 60 63.39 -43.37 5.44
N ARG A 61 63.72 -43.56 6.72
CA ARG A 61 62.78 -43.30 7.83
C ARG A 61 62.38 -41.83 7.92
N ALA A 62 63.34 -40.92 7.77
CA ALA A 62 63.06 -39.49 7.78
C ALA A 62 62.17 -39.06 6.61
N LEU A 63 62.32 -39.70 5.44
CA LEU A 63 61.45 -39.47 4.29
C LEU A 63 60.04 -40.04 4.55
N ASP A 64 59.95 -41.26 5.10
CA ASP A 64 58.67 -41.87 5.48
C ASP A 64 57.91 -41.02 6.50
N ASP A 65 58.60 -40.46 7.50
CA ASP A 65 57.99 -39.57 8.49
C ASP A 65 57.50 -38.25 7.86
N LYS A 66 58.25 -37.69 6.90
CA LYS A 66 57.79 -36.52 6.14
C LYS A 66 56.57 -36.83 5.26
N LEU A 67 56.56 -37.99 4.60
CA LEU A 67 55.41 -38.44 3.80
C LEU A 67 54.17 -38.65 4.67
N ARG A 68 54.34 -39.22 5.86
CA ARG A 68 53.26 -39.36 6.85
C ARG A 68 52.77 -38.01 7.36
N GLY A 69 53.67 -37.06 7.63
CA GLY A 69 53.33 -35.70 8.03
C GLY A 69 52.51 -34.97 6.97
N LEU A 70 52.95 -34.99 5.72
CA LEU A 70 52.23 -34.38 4.60
C LEU A 70 50.89 -35.07 4.34
N ALA A 71 50.82 -36.40 4.45
CA ALA A 71 49.56 -37.13 4.33
C ALA A 71 48.56 -36.72 5.41
N ALA A 72 49.01 -36.53 6.67
CA ALA A 72 48.17 -36.05 7.75
C ALA A 72 47.70 -34.60 7.53
N GLU A 73 48.57 -33.72 7.04
CA GLU A 73 48.23 -32.32 6.74
C GLU A 73 47.18 -32.20 5.62
N ILE A 74 47.33 -32.98 4.54
CA ILE A 74 46.34 -33.03 3.45
C ILE A 74 44.96 -33.47 3.96
N GLU A 75 44.90 -34.43 4.87
CA GLU A 75 43.63 -34.88 5.45
C GLU A 75 42.97 -33.79 6.30
N VAL A 76 43.76 -33.04 7.07
CA VAL A 76 43.25 -31.88 7.83
C VAL A 76 42.71 -30.79 6.91
N GLU A 77 43.41 -30.46 5.83
CA GLU A 77 42.94 -29.47 4.84
C GLU A 77 41.68 -29.93 4.11
N ARG A 78 41.57 -31.23 3.79
CA ARG A 78 40.32 -31.82 3.26
C ARG A 78 39.17 -31.72 4.27
N GLY A 79 39.44 -31.94 5.56
CA GLY A 79 38.47 -31.70 6.62
C GLY A 79 38.00 -30.25 6.66
N ARG A 80 38.93 -29.28 6.60
CA ARG A 80 38.61 -27.84 6.60
C ARG A 80 37.76 -27.44 5.39
N THR A 81 38.16 -27.87 4.19
CA THR A 81 37.40 -27.60 2.96
C THR A 81 35.98 -28.19 3.03
N GLY A 82 35.81 -29.43 3.50
CA GLY A 82 34.47 -30.01 3.70
C GLY A 82 33.61 -29.24 4.70
N THR A 83 34.20 -28.74 5.81
CA THR A 83 33.45 -27.90 6.77
C THR A 83 33.07 -26.54 6.19
N LEU A 84 33.93 -25.92 5.38
CA LEU A 84 33.65 -24.65 4.70
C LEU A 84 32.54 -24.82 3.67
N GLU A 85 32.58 -25.88 2.86
CA GLU A 85 31.51 -26.20 1.90
C GLU A 85 30.16 -26.39 2.61
N THR A 86 30.15 -27.11 3.73
CA THR A 86 28.93 -27.32 4.53
C THR A 86 28.38 -25.99 5.07
N ARG A 87 29.26 -25.09 5.54
CA ARG A 87 28.85 -23.75 6.00
C ARG A 87 28.31 -22.90 4.86
N LEU A 88 28.98 -22.88 3.70
CA LEU A 88 28.52 -22.16 2.51
C LEU A 88 27.16 -22.66 2.03
N GLN A 89 26.95 -23.98 2.00
CA GLN A 89 25.64 -24.55 1.66
C GLN A 89 24.57 -24.16 2.67
N LYS A 90 24.89 -24.16 3.96
CA LYS A 90 23.95 -23.74 5.01
C LYS A 90 23.56 -22.27 4.87
N THR A 91 24.54 -21.38 4.76
CA THR A 91 24.30 -19.94 4.57
C THR A 91 23.55 -19.66 3.27
N GLY A 92 23.86 -20.40 2.19
CA GLY A 92 23.11 -20.30 0.93
C GLY A 92 21.64 -20.68 1.09
N LYS A 93 21.33 -21.75 1.83
CA LYS A 93 19.94 -22.15 2.14
C LYS A 93 19.24 -21.11 3.01
N GLU A 94 19.90 -20.58 4.03
CA GLU A 94 19.35 -19.55 4.91
C GLU A 94 19.05 -18.25 4.16
N LEU A 95 19.91 -17.85 3.21
CA LEU A 95 19.70 -16.66 2.39
C LEU A 95 18.48 -16.81 1.47
N VAL A 96 18.34 -17.96 0.80
CA VAL A 96 17.18 -18.24 -0.05
C VAL A 96 15.89 -18.27 0.76
N ASP A 97 15.91 -18.88 1.95
CA ASP A 97 14.76 -18.90 2.85
C ASP A 97 14.39 -17.49 3.34
N ALA A 98 15.37 -16.68 3.75
CA ALA A 98 15.15 -15.29 4.15
C ALA A 98 14.59 -14.45 2.98
N GLN A 99 15.10 -14.64 1.77
CA GLN A 99 14.61 -13.96 0.57
C GLN A 99 13.17 -14.35 0.24
N ASN A 100 12.83 -15.63 0.34
CA ASN A 100 11.47 -16.12 0.14
C ASN A 100 10.51 -15.54 1.18
N ARG A 101 10.91 -15.50 2.46
CA ARG A 101 10.14 -14.85 3.52
C ARG A 101 9.95 -13.35 3.25
N GLY A 102 11.00 -12.66 2.82
CA GLY A 102 10.93 -11.25 2.42
C GLY A 102 9.92 -11.02 1.30
N ARG A 103 9.94 -11.86 0.26
CA ARG A 103 8.98 -11.77 -0.85
C ARG A 103 7.53 -12.04 -0.42
N LEU A 104 7.31 -13.01 0.46
CA LEU A 104 5.96 -13.30 0.99
C LEU A 104 5.42 -12.13 1.82
N LEU A 105 6.27 -11.51 2.65
CA LEU A 105 5.90 -10.32 3.41
C LEU A 105 5.65 -9.12 2.49
N GLU A 106 6.46 -8.93 1.46
CA GLU A 106 6.23 -7.87 0.48
C GLU A 106 4.88 -8.07 -0.22
N GLN A 107 4.60 -9.28 -0.70
CA GLN A 107 3.32 -9.63 -1.33
C GLN A 107 2.13 -9.40 -0.39
N SER A 108 2.22 -9.83 0.87
CA SER A 108 1.14 -9.61 1.84
C SER A 108 0.96 -8.14 2.18
N THR A 109 2.04 -7.36 2.26
CA THR A 109 1.93 -5.91 2.50
C THR A 109 1.36 -5.17 1.28
N VAL A 110 1.65 -5.62 0.06
CA VAL A 110 1.04 -5.06 -1.17
C VAL A 110 -0.45 -5.40 -1.22
N ALA A 111 -0.84 -6.64 -0.93
CA ALA A 111 -2.24 -7.06 -0.86
C ALA A 111 -3.01 -6.23 0.19
N LEU A 112 -2.46 -6.11 1.41
CA LEU A 112 -3.07 -5.32 2.47
C LEU A 112 -3.19 -3.82 2.11
N ARG A 113 -2.19 -3.25 1.42
CA ARG A 113 -2.26 -1.88 0.93
C ARG A 113 -3.34 -1.71 -0.13
N ALA A 114 -3.47 -2.67 -1.05
CA ALA A 114 -4.51 -2.65 -2.08
C ALA A 114 -5.92 -2.72 -1.46
N GLU A 115 -6.13 -3.61 -0.49
CA GLU A 115 -7.40 -3.69 0.25
C GLU A 115 -7.71 -2.38 0.99
N ARG A 116 -6.73 -1.80 1.69
CA ARG A 116 -6.89 -0.51 2.37
C ARG A 116 -7.20 0.63 1.40
N ALA A 117 -6.55 0.66 0.23
CA ALA A 117 -6.80 1.67 -0.78
C ALA A 117 -8.23 1.54 -1.37
N ALA A 118 -8.70 0.31 -1.60
CA ALA A 118 -10.07 0.06 -2.05
C ALA A 118 -11.10 0.51 -1.00
N ALA A 119 -10.88 0.17 0.28
CA ALA A 119 -11.73 0.62 1.38
C ALA A 119 -11.72 2.14 1.52
N ALA A 120 -10.56 2.78 1.47
CA ALA A 120 -10.43 4.23 1.53
C ALA A 120 -11.16 4.94 0.37
N LYS A 121 -11.08 4.37 -0.84
CA LYS A 121 -11.82 4.88 -2.01
C LYS A 121 -13.32 4.77 -1.80
N ALA A 122 -13.82 3.61 -1.35
CA ALA A 122 -15.24 3.40 -1.09
C ALA A 122 -15.77 4.38 -0.02
N VAL A 123 -15.02 4.58 1.07
CA VAL A 123 -15.31 5.57 2.11
C VAL A 123 -15.35 6.98 1.52
N GLY A 124 -14.32 7.38 0.75
CA GLY A 124 -14.25 8.71 0.15
C GLY A 124 -15.41 9.01 -0.80
N GLU A 125 -15.81 8.05 -1.64
CA GLU A 125 -16.95 8.20 -2.54
C GLU A 125 -18.28 8.34 -1.78
N ALA A 126 -18.49 7.54 -0.74
CA ALA A 126 -19.68 7.61 0.10
C ALA A 126 -19.72 8.93 0.90
N SER A 127 -18.62 9.34 1.53
CA SER A 127 -18.51 10.63 2.19
C SER A 127 -18.82 11.78 1.26
N ALA A 128 -18.30 11.77 0.02
CA ALA A 128 -18.60 12.81 -0.96
C ALA A 128 -20.08 12.86 -1.37
N ARG A 129 -20.76 11.71 -1.49
CA ARG A 129 -22.22 11.66 -1.74
C ARG A 129 -23.02 12.25 -0.58
N ILE A 130 -22.63 11.91 0.65
CA ILE A 130 -23.27 12.41 1.87
C ILE A 130 -23.06 13.92 2.00
N SER A 131 -21.83 14.42 1.80
CA SER A 131 -21.55 15.86 1.85
C SER A 131 -22.37 16.65 0.82
N ARG A 132 -22.46 16.17 -0.43
CA ARG A 132 -23.29 16.82 -1.46
C ARG A 132 -24.77 16.85 -1.07
N ARG A 133 -25.29 15.76 -0.50
CA ARG A 133 -26.67 15.72 -0.02
C ARG A 133 -26.89 16.64 1.17
N ALA A 134 -26.01 16.65 2.16
CA ALA A 134 -26.11 17.55 3.30
C ALA A 134 -26.16 19.03 2.88
N VAL A 135 -25.35 19.44 1.91
CA VAL A 135 -25.40 20.80 1.35
C VAL A 135 -26.73 21.07 0.65
N ALA A 136 -27.21 20.14 -0.18
CA ALA A 136 -28.49 20.27 -0.86
C ALA A 136 -29.65 20.36 0.14
N THR A 137 -29.70 19.48 1.15
CA THR A 137 -30.70 19.50 2.22
C THR A 137 -30.65 20.83 2.98
N ALA A 138 -29.48 21.28 3.44
CA ALA A 138 -29.34 22.57 4.14
C ALA A 138 -29.83 23.75 3.31
N SER A 139 -29.56 23.75 2.00
CA SER A 139 -30.06 24.79 1.09
C SER A 139 -31.60 24.74 0.93
N ARG A 140 -32.18 23.54 0.87
CA ARG A 140 -33.63 23.34 0.78
C ARG A 140 -34.33 23.78 2.05
N GLU A 141 -33.80 23.44 3.23
CA GLU A 141 -34.36 23.88 4.51
C GLU A 141 -34.29 25.41 4.66
N THR A 142 -33.16 26.02 4.28
CA THR A 142 -33.05 27.49 4.30
C THR A 142 -34.06 28.13 3.35
N ALA A 143 -34.30 27.54 2.17
CA ALA A 143 -35.31 28.01 1.23
C ALA A 143 -36.74 27.76 1.77
N ALA A 144 -36.97 26.63 2.45
CA ALA A 144 -38.24 26.26 3.05
C ALA A 144 -38.68 27.26 4.13
N MET A 145 -37.75 27.80 4.92
CA MET A 145 -38.04 28.86 5.90
C MET A 145 -38.76 30.07 5.29
N PHE A 146 -38.45 30.45 4.05
CA PHE A 146 -39.15 31.53 3.36
C PHE A 146 -40.55 31.12 2.90
N GLY A 147 -40.72 29.86 2.50
CA GLY A 147 -42.01 29.30 2.11
C GLY A 147 -42.97 29.06 3.28
N GLU A 148 -42.42 28.77 4.46
CA GLU A 148 -43.15 28.64 5.73
C GLU A 148 -43.88 29.92 6.14
N ALA A 149 -43.29 31.08 5.82
CA ALA A 149 -43.88 32.38 6.13
C ALA A 149 -45.12 32.70 5.28
N ILE A 150 -45.41 31.93 4.22
CA ILE A 150 -46.58 32.13 3.37
C ILE A 150 -47.80 31.44 4.01
N PRO A 151 -48.86 32.19 4.37
CA PRO A 151 -50.08 31.60 4.92
C PRO A 151 -50.62 30.48 4.03
N TYR A 152 -51.02 29.37 4.66
CA TYR A 152 -51.53 28.14 4.03
C TYR A 152 -50.54 27.34 3.16
N PHE A 153 -49.58 27.98 2.49
CA PHE A 153 -48.53 27.26 1.75
C PHE A 153 -47.42 26.72 2.65
N GLY A 154 -47.17 27.36 3.80
CA GLY A 154 -46.14 26.93 4.72
C GLY A 154 -46.27 25.47 5.18
N ALA A 155 -47.49 25.00 5.44
CA ALA A 155 -47.74 23.60 5.79
C ALA A 155 -47.39 22.63 4.64
N ALA A 156 -47.65 23.01 3.39
CA ALA A 156 -47.25 22.21 2.23
C ALA A 156 -45.73 22.21 2.03
N VAL A 157 -45.07 23.34 2.32
CA VAL A 157 -43.61 23.47 2.26
C VAL A 157 -42.93 22.61 3.33
N ILE A 158 -43.39 22.65 4.59
CA ILE A 158 -42.87 21.84 5.69
C ILE A 158 -42.94 20.35 5.36
N VAL A 159 -44.10 19.89 4.87
CA VAL A 159 -44.26 18.47 4.54
C VAL A 159 -43.38 18.10 3.35
N GLY A 160 -43.33 18.96 2.33
CA GLY A 160 -42.50 18.73 1.15
C GLY A 160 -41.01 18.65 1.49
N SER A 161 -40.52 19.57 2.33
CA SER A 161 -39.13 19.58 2.78
C SER A 161 -38.84 18.34 3.63
N THR A 162 -39.70 18.03 4.61
CA THR A 162 -39.59 16.83 5.46
C THR A 162 -39.58 15.54 4.63
N ALA A 163 -40.38 15.43 3.58
CA ALA A 163 -40.40 14.26 2.71
C ALA A 163 -39.06 14.09 1.94
N LEU A 164 -38.48 15.20 1.47
CA LEU A 164 -37.16 15.20 0.85
C LEU A 164 -36.06 14.87 1.86
N GLU A 165 -36.14 15.39 3.09
CA GLU A 165 -35.22 15.06 4.19
C GLU A 165 -35.25 13.57 4.53
N LEU A 166 -36.44 12.96 4.65
CA LEU A 166 -36.58 11.53 4.92
C LEU A 166 -35.93 10.69 3.81
N ASN A 167 -36.09 11.09 2.56
CA ASN A 167 -35.41 10.44 1.44
C ASN A 167 -33.88 10.58 1.52
N ASP A 168 -33.39 11.80 1.79
CA ASP A 168 -31.96 12.07 1.92
C ASP A 168 -31.35 11.33 3.13
N LEU A 169 -32.09 11.17 4.23
CA LEU A 169 -31.70 10.38 5.39
C LEU A 169 -31.62 8.88 5.07
N CYS A 170 -32.65 8.33 4.40
CA CYS A 170 -32.66 6.93 3.96
C CYS A 170 -31.44 6.62 3.07
N GLU A 171 -31.15 7.46 2.07
CA GLU A 171 -29.99 7.30 1.21
C GLU A 171 -28.66 7.47 2.00
N THR A 172 -28.64 8.23 3.10
CA THR A 172 -27.43 8.42 3.93
C THR A 172 -27.15 7.16 4.74
N LEU A 173 -28.20 6.53 5.27
CA LEU A 173 -28.11 5.27 5.98
C LEU A 173 -27.67 4.13 5.04
N LYS A 174 -28.16 4.10 3.80
CA LYS A 174 -27.66 3.16 2.77
C LYS A 174 -26.18 3.33 2.48
N ASP A 175 -25.71 4.58 2.34
CA ASP A 175 -24.29 4.88 2.13
C ASP A 175 -23.44 4.46 3.36
N MET A 176 -23.94 4.67 4.57
CA MET A 176 -23.28 4.17 5.80
C MET A 176 -23.21 2.64 5.86
N ASP A 177 -24.28 1.94 5.49
CA ASP A 177 -24.28 0.47 5.44
C ASP A 177 -23.38 -0.07 4.32
N ALA A 178 -23.24 0.65 3.21
CA ALA A 178 -22.27 0.32 2.17
C ALA A 178 -20.83 0.46 2.70
N ILE A 179 -20.51 1.54 3.43
CA ILE A 179 -19.20 1.70 4.08
C ILE A 179 -18.94 0.58 5.09
N ARG A 180 -19.93 0.26 5.94
CA ARG A 180 -19.80 -0.80 6.95
C ARG A 180 -19.49 -2.14 6.29
N ARG A 181 -20.15 -2.49 5.19
CA ARG A 181 -19.86 -3.71 4.43
C ARG A 181 -18.50 -3.67 3.71
N ALA A 182 -18.04 -2.50 3.28
CA ALA A 182 -16.74 -2.33 2.64
C ALA A 182 -15.56 -2.42 3.64
N VAL A 183 -15.77 -2.03 4.90
CA VAL A 183 -14.74 -2.01 5.95
C VAL A 183 -14.80 -3.25 6.85
N ALA A 184 -15.99 -3.76 7.14
CA ALA A 184 -16.22 -4.96 7.93
C ALA A 184 -16.95 -5.99 7.07
N LEU A 185 -16.33 -7.15 6.87
CA LEU A 185 -16.94 -8.29 6.19
C LEU A 185 -18.21 -8.71 6.93
N ASP A 186 -19.34 -8.60 6.22
CA ASP A 186 -20.63 -9.23 6.53
C ASP A 186 -21.40 -8.67 7.75
N VAL A 187 -21.82 -7.41 7.64
CA VAL A 187 -22.82 -6.83 8.55
C VAL A 187 -24.14 -6.69 7.78
N ALA A 188 -25.21 -7.28 8.33
CA ALA A 188 -26.56 -7.10 7.81
C ALA A 188 -26.93 -5.60 7.79
N GLU A 189 -27.88 -5.24 6.91
CA GLU A 189 -28.43 -3.89 6.85
C GLU A 189 -28.89 -3.44 8.25
N SER A 190 -28.58 -2.19 8.61
CA SER A 190 -28.91 -1.71 9.94
C SER A 190 -30.43 -1.62 10.10
N ALA A 191 -30.94 -2.01 11.27
CA ALA A 191 -32.37 -1.86 11.57
C ALA A 191 -32.84 -0.40 11.46
N ALA A 192 -31.94 0.56 11.64
CA ALA A 192 -32.19 1.99 11.44
C ALA A 192 -32.47 2.32 9.96
N THR A 193 -31.69 1.77 9.01
CA THR A 193 -31.93 1.93 7.57
C THR A 193 -33.31 1.42 7.18
N ALA A 194 -33.65 0.19 7.60
CA ALA A 194 -34.95 -0.41 7.30
C ALA A 194 -36.12 0.40 7.90
N THR A 195 -35.93 0.99 9.08
CA THR A 195 -36.98 1.77 9.76
C THR A 195 -37.20 3.11 9.07
N VAL A 196 -36.13 3.87 8.81
CA VAL A 196 -36.23 5.22 8.24
C VAL A 196 -36.67 5.16 6.78
N CYS A 197 -36.19 4.18 6.00
CA CYS A 197 -36.60 3.98 4.62
C CYS A 197 -38.04 3.46 4.47
N ALA A 198 -38.67 2.98 5.55
CA ALA A 198 -40.04 2.49 5.57
C ALA A 198 -41.06 3.54 6.06
N VAL A 199 -40.63 4.76 6.37
CA VAL A 199 -41.55 5.85 6.75
C VAL A 199 -42.40 6.23 5.54
N GLU A 200 -43.72 6.05 5.64
CA GLU A 200 -44.67 6.46 4.60
C GLU A 200 -44.89 7.97 4.65
N VAL A 201 -44.69 8.63 3.51
CA VAL A 201 -45.04 10.05 3.33
C VAL A 201 -46.55 10.16 3.07
N PRO A 202 -47.28 11.05 3.75
CA PRO A 202 -48.73 11.17 3.58
C PRO A 202 -49.13 11.52 2.14
N THR A 203 -50.30 11.07 1.70
CA THR A 203 -50.81 11.36 0.36
C THR A 203 -51.21 12.83 0.20
N ARG A 204 -51.22 13.33 -1.04
CA ARG A 204 -51.58 14.72 -1.36
C ARG A 204 -52.92 15.13 -0.75
N GLU A 205 -53.90 14.24 -0.73
CA GLU A 205 -55.24 14.50 -0.17
C GLU A 205 -55.23 14.60 1.36
N ALA A 206 -54.45 13.74 2.02
CA ALA A 206 -54.26 13.79 3.47
C ALA A 206 -53.56 15.10 3.88
N LEU A 207 -52.56 15.50 3.09
CA LEU A 207 -51.85 16.78 3.27
C LEU A 207 -52.74 17.98 3.04
N TRP A 208 -53.55 17.97 1.97
CA TRP A 208 -54.44 19.10 1.67
C TRP A 208 -55.56 19.25 2.70
N THR A 209 -55.96 18.16 3.33
CA THR A 209 -56.84 18.22 4.50
C THR A 209 -56.11 18.89 5.66
N GLN A 210 -54.93 18.42 6.06
CA GLN A 210 -54.17 19.02 7.17
C GLN A 210 -53.86 20.50 6.96
N VAL A 211 -53.43 20.89 5.75
CA VAL A 211 -53.11 22.29 5.38
C VAL A 211 -54.32 23.22 5.59
N LYS A 212 -55.53 22.74 5.31
CA LYS A 212 -56.75 23.55 5.46
C LYS A 212 -57.15 23.78 6.91
N VAL A 213 -56.85 22.84 7.81
CA VAL A 213 -57.25 22.93 9.22
C VAL A 213 -56.14 23.53 10.11
N ALA A 214 -54.88 23.34 9.73
CA ALA A 214 -53.71 23.71 10.54
C ALA A 214 -53.68 25.18 11.03
N PRO A 215 -54.06 26.20 10.24
CA PRO A 215 -54.07 27.58 10.72
C PRO A 215 -55.07 27.80 11.87
N GLY A 216 -56.24 27.17 11.80
CA GLY A 216 -57.27 27.25 12.86
C GLY A 216 -56.83 26.53 14.14
N GLU A 217 -56.19 25.36 14.01
CA GLU A 217 -55.62 24.64 15.16
C GLU A 217 -54.48 25.41 15.83
N ALA A 218 -53.58 25.98 15.05
CA ALA A 218 -52.49 26.81 15.56
C ALA A 218 -53.03 28.06 16.30
N TRP A 219 -54.07 28.71 15.75
CA TRP A 219 -54.71 29.85 16.40
C TRP A 219 -55.43 29.46 17.70
N GLY A 220 -56.11 28.31 17.71
CA GLY A 220 -56.77 27.77 18.90
C GLY A 220 -55.80 27.44 20.02
N MET A 221 -54.64 26.84 19.69
CA MET A 221 -53.57 26.59 20.67
C MET A 221 -52.94 27.89 21.19
N ALA A 222 -52.71 28.88 20.33
CA ALA A 222 -52.18 30.17 20.74
C ALA A 222 -53.14 30.89 21.70
N GLY A 223 -54.45 30.89 21.39
CA GLY A 223 -55.48 31.48 22.26
C GLY A 223 -55.64 30.76 23.60
N ALA A 224 -55.29 29.46 23.69
CA ALA A 224 -55.29 28.73 24.95
C ALA A 224 -54.12 29.09 25.88
N VAL A 225 -53.05 29.67 25.35
CA VAL A 225 -51.82 30.00 26.10
C VAL A 225 -51.66 31.50 26.32
N LEU A 226 -52.20 32.33 25.43
CA LEU A 226 -52.06 33.78 25.44
C LEU A 226 -53.42 34.45 25.69
N ASP A 227 -53.58 35.07 26.86
CA ASP A 227 -54.77 35.86 27.20
C ASP A 227 -54.88 37.09 26.29
N GLY A 228 -56.06 37.29 25.69
CA GLY A 228 -56.40 38.52 24.96
C GLY A 228 -56.12 38.50 23.46
N ILE A 229 -55.88 37.33 22.85
CA ILE A 229 -55.84 37.24 21.39
C ILE A 229 -57.27 37.42 20.82
N PRO A 230 -57.51 38.40 19.93
CA PRO A 230 -58.82 38.57 19.31
C PRO A 230 -59.15 37.35 18.43
N GLU A 231 -60.41 36.94 18.45
CA GLU A 231 -60.90 35.88 17.57
C GLU A 231 -60.90 36.41 16.13
N ILE A 232 -60.04 35.85 15.27
CA ILE A 232 -59.94 36.25 13.87
C ILE A 232 -60.63 35.18 13.04
N GLU A 233 -61.72 35.55 12.36
CA GLU A 233 -62.29 34.71 11.30
C GLU A 233 -61.30 34.69 10.13
N LEU A 234 -60.66 33.55 9.91
CA LEU A 234 -59.80 33.35 8.76
C LEU A 234 -60.65 33.39 7.48
N PRO A 235 -60.39 34.31 6.53
CA PRO A 235 -61.18 34.40 5.32
C PRO A 235 -61.02 33.13 4.48
N SER A 236 -62.12 32.62 3.93
CA SER A 236 -62.07 31.51 2.97
C SER A 236 -61.48 32.01 1.64
N ILE A 237 -60.21 31.69 1.39
CA ILE A 237 -59.53 32.08 0.15
C ILE A 237 -60.00 31.17 -0.99
N ASP A 238 -60.42 31.75 -2.12
CA ASP A 238 -60.72 31.02 -3.36
C ASP A 238 -59.44 30.87 -4.20
N TRP A 239 -58.92 29.64 -4.22
CA TRP A 239 -57.57 29.29 -4.65
C TRP A 239 -57.31 29.42 -6.15
N VAL A 240 -58.35 29.60 -6.98
CA VAL A 240 -58.23 29.70 -8.44
C VAL A 240 -57.78 31.09 -8.88
N LEU A 241 -58.06 32.14 -8.10
CA LEU A 241 -57.91 33.53 -8.55
C LEU A 241 -56.58 34.21 -8.15
N HIS A 242 -55.75 33.59 -7.31
CA HIS A 242 -54.60 34.26 -6.66
C HIS A 242 -53.24 33.62 -6.92
N LEU A 243 -53.16 32.54 -7.69
CA LEU A 243 -51.91 31.80 -7.92
C LEU A 243 -51.10 32.25 -9.15
N LEU A 244 -51.58 33.22 -9.94
CA LEU A 244 -50.80 33.82 -11.03
C LEU A 244 -51.11 35.32 -11.19
N PRO A 245 -50.54 36.22 -10.37
CA PRO A 245 -50.17 37.52 -10.89
C PRO A 245 -48.92 37.32 -11.77
N ASP A 246 -48.95 37.79 -13.02
CA ASP A 246 -47.85 37.77 -14.00
C ASP A 246 -46.57 38.52 -13.55
N SER A 247 -46.40 38.82 -12.26
CA SER A 247 -45.45 39.78 -11.71
C SER A 247 -44.61 39.28 -10.54
N TRP A 248 -44.51 37.97 -10.30
CA TRP A 248 -43.66 37.47 -9.21
C TRP A 248 -42.17 37.46 -9.63
N PRO A 249 -41.22 38.13 -8.93
CA PRO A 249 -39.93 38.54 -9.51
C PRO A 249 -38.81 37.48 -9.48
N TRP A 250 -39.13 36.21 -9.22
CA TRP A 250 -38.11 35.18 -8.92
C TRP A 250 -37.52 34.51 -10.16
N SER A 251 -37.93 34.95 -11.37
CA SER A 251 -37.30 34.50 -12.62
C SER A 251 -35.88 35.06 -12.83
N GLU A 252 -35.41 35.95 -11.96
CA GLU A 252 -34.06 36.55 -12.02
C GLU A 252 -33.21 36.23 -10.77
N ALA A 253 -33.43 35.09 -10.12
CA ALA A 253 -32.44 34.59 -9.16
C ALA A 253 -31.12 34.29 -9.91
N PRO A 254 -29.99 34.98 -9.61
CA PRO A 254 -28.73 34.72 -10.29
C PRO A 254 -28.27 33.31 -9.94
N SER A 255 -28.09 32.45 -10.95
CA SER A 255 -27.50 31.12 -10.80
C SER A 255 -26.08 31.12 -10.22
N ASP A 256 -25.46 32.29 -10.12
CA ASP A 256 -24.03 32.45 -9.91
C ASP A 256 -23.66 32.72 -8.45
N ALA A 257 -24.65 32.94 -7.56
CA ALA A 257 -24.40 33.28 -6.15
C ALA A 257 -23.96 32.10 -5.26
N LEU A 258 -23.91 30.87 -5.79
CA LEU A 258 -23.50 29.66 -5.05
C LEU A 258 -22.13 29.11 -5.50
N ALA A 259 -21.42 29.79 -6.40
CA ALA A 259 -20.13 29.32 -6.92
C ALA A 259 -18.90 29.78 -6.09
N ASP A 260 -19.02 30.77 -5.21
CA ASP A 260 -17.85 31.46 -4.63
C ASP A 260 -17.57 31.20 -3.13
N THR A 261 -18.15 30.16 -2.53
CA THR A 261 -17.68 29.67 -1.21
C THR A 261 -16.64 28.57 -1.37
N HIS A 262 -15.59 28.83 -2.16
CA HIS A 262 -14.33 28.13 -2.00
C HIS A 262 -13.72 28.58 -0.68
N ALA A 263 -13.93 27.77 0.36
CA ALA A 263 -13.19 27.87 1.61
C ALA A 263 -11.69 27.77 1.30
N GLU A 264 -10.97 28.88 1.50
CA GLU A 264 -9.52 28.89 1.63
C GLU A 264 -9.12 27.90 2.73
N ALA A 265 -8.38 26.87 2.34
CA ALA A 265 -7.76 25.93 3.27
C ALA A 265 -6.67 26.68 4.07
N PRO A 266 -6.55 26.45 5.39
CA PRO A 266 -5.48 27.06 6.17
C PRO A 266 -4.12 26.52 5.72
N GLU A 267 -3.24 27.47 5.38
CA GLU A 267 -1.83 27.31 5.08
C GLU A 267 -1.13 26.60 6.25
N GLN A 268 -0.53 25.44 5.98
CA GLN A 268 0.22 24.68 6.96
C GLN A 268 1.49 25.46 7.34
N ALA A 269 1.55 25.87 8.60
CA ALA A 269 2.79 26.33 9.22
C ALA A 269 3.82 25.19 9.21
N THR A 270 4.89 25.38 8.44
CA THR A 270 6.14 24.64 8.59
C THR A 270 6.92 25.29 9.73
N GLU A 271 7.01 24.60 10.87
CA GLU A 271 8.01 24.90 11.90
C GLU A 271 9.35 24.26 11.49
N ASP A 272 10.39 25.10 11.43
CA ASP A 272 11.81 24.73 11.48
C ASP A 272 12.25 24.42 12.91
#